data_AF-A0AAV1LQT2-F1
#
_entry.id   AF-A0AAV1LQT2-F1
#
_cell.length_a   1.000
_cell.length_b   1.000
_cell.length_c   1.000
_cell.angle_alpha   90.00
_cell.angle_beta   90.00
_cell.angle_gamma   90.00
#
_symmetry.space_group_name_H-M   'P 1'
#
loop_
_entity.id
_entity.type
_entity.pdbx_description
1 polymer ?
#
loop_
_entity_poly.entity_id
_entity_poly.type
_entity_poly.pdbx_seq_one_letter_code
_entity_poly.pdbx_strand_id
1 'polypeptide(L)'
;MSPFGSFKDTQLNPRSWNATQALADKFWARWSTEHRPLLMPRSSSNSQHKNLKVGDIVIICDGTMPRRVWPRGEVTEVHPGPDGRVRITEIRTATGLVRRPASRLIAITTTD
;
A
#
# COMPACT_ATOMS: atom_id res chain seq x y z
N MET A 1 24.72 0.83 15.93
CA MET A 1 23.49 1.55 16.29
C MET A 1 22.31 0.65 15.96
N SER A 2 21.81 -0.09 16.95
CA SER A 2 20.60 -0.92 16.81
C SER A 2 19.37 -0.03 17.03
N PRO A 3 18.29 -0.16 16.25
CA PRO A 3 17.11 0.67 16.44
C PRO A 3 16.42 0.25 17.75
N PHE A 4 16.20 1.24 18.62
CA PHE A 4 15.17 1.29 19.66
C PHE A 4 14.93 0.02 20.51
N GLY A 5 15.53 0.00 21.71
CA GLY A 5 14.96 -0.58 22.93
C GLY A 5 14.89 -2.10 23.02
N SER A 6 15.72 -2.69 23.89
CA SER A 6 15.53 -4.08 24.36
C SER A 6 14.36 -4.12 25.33
N PHE A 7 13.17 -4.50 24.84
CA PHE A 7 12.02 -4.78 25.69
C PHE A 7 12.20 -6.16 26.31
N LYS A 8 12.45 -6.22 27.62
CA LYS A 8 12.44 -7.48 28.37
C LYS A 8 10.98 -7.94 28.50
N ASP A 9 10.66 -9.13 28.00
CA ASP A 9 9.31 -9.72 28.00
C ASP A 9 8.63 -9.73 29.38
N THR A 10 9.43 -9.71 30.46
CA THR A 10 8.99 -9.76 31.85
C THR A 10 8.20 -8.53 32.33
N GLN A 11 8.21 -7.40 31.61
CA GLN A 11 7.54 -6.15 32.02
C GLN A 11 6.23 -5.84 31.26
N LEU A 12 5.78 -6.74 30.38
CA LEU A 12 4.55 -6.55 29.62
C LEU A 12 3.35 -6.97 30.47
N ASN A 13 2.77 -6.04 31.23
CA ASN A 13 1.43 -6.25 31.76
C ASN A 13 0.49 -6.52 30.56
N PRO A 14 -0.26 -7.63 30.51
CA PRO A 14 -1.12 -7.95 29.36
C PRO A 14 -2.14 -6.84 29.06
N ARG A 15 -2.57 -6.11 30.10
CA ARG A 15 -3.45 -4.94 29.96
C ARG A 15 -2.71 -3.75 29.32
N SER A 16 -1.42 -3.55 29.62
CA SER A 16 -0.62 -2.50 28.98
C SER A 16 -0.23 -2.88 27.56
N TRP A 17 0.10 -4.15 27.28
CA TRP A 17 0.41 -4.61 25.93
C TRP A 17 -0.80 -4.45 25.00
N ASN A 18 -1.98 -4.91 25.42
CA ASN A 18 -3.21 -4.74 24.62
C ASN A 18 -3.55 -3.26 24.42
N ALA A 19 -3.36 -2.41 25.43
CA ALA A 19 -3.54 -0.98 25.30
C ALA A 19 -2.52 -0.33 24.35
N THR A 20 -1.26 -0.75 24.40
CA THR A 20 -0.19 -0.28 23.49
C THR A 20 -0.45 -0.73 22.06
N GLN A 21 -0.89 -1.97 21.84
CA GLN A 21 -1.30 -2.46 20.52
C GLN A 21 -2.51 -1.67 20.01
N ALA A 22 -3.53 -1.42 20.83
CA ALA A 22 -4.67 -0.61 20.45
C ALA A 22 -4.30 0.85 20.10
N LEU A 23 -3.32 1.44 20.80
CA LEU A 23 -2.80 2.77 20.48
C LEU A 23 -1.99 2.78 19.18
N ALA A 24 -1.10 1.81 19.00
CA ALA A 24 -0.42 1.59 17.72
C ALA A 24 -1.44 1.36 16.61
N ASP A 25 -2.55 0.69 16.94
CA ASP A 25 -3.62 0.41 16.01
C ASP A 25 -4.29 1.71 15.52
N LYS A 26 -4.68 2.54 16.48
CA LYS A 26 -5.24 3.85 16.18
C LYS A 26 -4.25 4.74 15.42
N PHE A 27 -2.97 4.69 15.79
CA PHE A 27 -1.92 5.45 15.13
C PHE A 27 -1.79 5.08 13.64
N TRP A 28 -1.55 3.82 13.27
CA TRP A 28 -1.39 3.54 11.83
C TRP A 28 -2.68 3.62 11.02
N ALA A 29 -3.86 3.46 11.65
CA ALA A 29 -5.11 3.70 10.94
C ALA A 29 -5.22 5.17 10.52
N ARG A 30 -4.90 6.10 11.43
CA ARG A 30 -4.81 7.53 11.12
C ARG A 30 -3.67 7.84 10.16
N TRP A 31 -2.45 7.40 10.47
CA TRP A 31 -1.27 7.67 9.66
C TRP A 31 -1.44 7.20 8.21
N SER A 32 -1.97 6.00 7.99
CA SER A 32 -2.20 5.48 6.63
C SER A 32 -3.28 6.26 5.88
N THR A 33 -4.24 6.85 6.58
CA THR A 33 -5.29 7.68 5.98
C THR A 33 -4.77 9.09 5.67
N GLU A 34 -4.04 9.70 6.62
CA GLU A 34 -3.57 11.09 6.56
C GLU A 34 -2.29 11.27 5.75
N HIS A 35 -1.38 10.28 5.75
CA HIS A 35 -0.12 10.34 4.99
C HIS A 35 -0.21 9.69 3.60
N ARG A 36 -1.25 8.90 3.29
CA ARG A 36 -1.48 8.40 1.92
C ARG A 36 -1.54 9.52 0.87
N PRO A 37 -2.22 10.67 1.12
CA PRO A 37 -2.19 11.83 0.23
C PRO A 37 -0.80 12.48 0.08
N LEU A 38 0.10 12.30 1.05
CA LEU A 38 1.47 12.83 1.01
C LEU A 38 2.41 11.90 0.23
N LEU A 39 2.23 10.58 0.36
CA LEU A 39 2.98 9.57 -0.40
C LEU A 39 2.50 9.45 -1.84
N MET A 40 1.24 9.79 -2.08
CA MET A 40 0.63 9.85 -3.40
C MET A 40 0.12 11.28 -3.58
N PRO A 41 1.00 12.24 -3.95
CA PRO A 41 0.63 13.62 -4.13
C PRO A 41 -0.65 13.69 -4.94
N ARG A 42 -1.69 14.32 -4.39
CA ARG A 42 -2.94 14.55 -5.11
C ARG A 42 -2.62 15.43 -6.31
N SER A 43 -2.41 14.77 -7.44
CA SER A 43 -2.17 15.35 -8.76
C SER A 43 -3.15 16.50 -8.99
N SER A 44 -2.60 17.70 -9.20
CA SER A 44 -3.36 18.75 -9.90
C SER A 44 -3.79 18.17 -11.25
N SER A 45 -4.97 18.55 -11.73
CA SER A 45 -5.65 17.96 -12.90
C SER A 45 -4.81 17.85 -14.20
N ASN A 46 -3.57 18.35 -14.22
CA ASN A 46 -2.63 18.39 -15.34
C ASN A 46 -1.40 17.47 -15.22
N SER A 47 -1.22 16.69 -14.16
CA SER A 47 -0.13 15.68 -14.17
C SER A 47 -0.59 14.43 -14.91
N GLN A 48 -0.14 14.27 -16.16
CA GLN A 48 -0.26 13.02 -16.90
C GLN A 48 0.51 11.93 -16.16
N HIS A 49 -0.13 11.23 -15.22
CA HIS A 49 0.42 9.98 -14.73
C HIS A 49 0.49 9.01 -15.91
N LYS A 50 1.68 8.45 -16.17
CA LYS A 50 1.81 7.27 -17.03
C LYS A 50 0.82 6.23 -16.51
N ASN A 51 -0.09 5.80 -17.37
CA ASN A 51 -0.95 4.67 -17.08
C ASN A 51 -0.08 3.46 -16.72
N LEU A 52 -0.54 2.65 -15.77
CA LEU A 52 0.07 1.34 -15.51
C LEU A 52 0.05 0.53 -16.81
N LYS A 53 1.14 -0.16 -17.08
CA LYS A 53 1.31 -1.07 -18.21
C LYS A 53 1.44 -2.50 -17.74
N VAL A 54 1.17 -3.45 -18.63
CA VAL A 54 1.51 -4.85 -18.41
C VAL A 54 3.04 -4.96 -18.21
N GLY A 55 3.45 -5.71 -17.19
CA GLY A 55 4.85 -5.86 -16.78
C GLY A 55 5.32 -4.87 -15.71
N ASP A 56 4.52 -3.85 -15.35
CA ASP A 56 4.89 -2.94 -14.26
C ASP A 56 4.87 -3.68 -12.92
N ILE A 57 5.90 -3.45 -12.10
CA ILE A 57 5.92 -3.95 -10.72
C ILE A 57 5.27 -2.91 -9.82
N VAL A 58 4.24 -3.34 -9.10
CA VAL A 58 3.41 -2.49 -8.25
C VAL A 58 3.37 -2.97 -6.80
N ILE A 59 3.28 -2.03 -5.87
CA ILE A 59 2.87 -2.28 -4.49
C ILE A 59 1.36 -2.08 -4.37
N ILE A 60 0.70 -3.01 -3.69
CA ILE A 60 -0.73 -2.97 -3.41
C ILE A 60 -0.97 -2.26 -2.08
N CYS A 61 -1.61 -1.09 -2.15
CA CYS A 61 -1.95 -0.24 -1.01
C CYS A 61 -3.46 -0.31 -0.71
N ASP A 62 -3.88 -1.44 -0.14
CA ASP A 62 -5.26 -1.65 0.34
C ASP A 62 -5.41 -1.17 1.79
N GLY A 63 -6.53 -0.49 2.08
CA GLY A 63 -6.79 0.09 3.41
C GLY A 63 -7.25 -0.95 4.44
N THR A 64 -7.57 -2.15 3.98
CA THR A 64 -8.01 -3.30 4.78
C THR A 64 -6.85 -4.21 5.18
N MET A 65 -5.64 -3.96 4.68
CA MET A 65 -4.51 -4.87 4.88
C MET A 65 -3.92 -4.73 6.29
N PRO A 66 -3.46 -5.84 6.91
CA PRO A 66 -2.82 -5.79 8.22
C PRO A 66 -1.60 -4.87 8.21
N ARG A 67 -1.28 -4.29 9.37
CA ARG A 67 -0.08 -3.46 9.53
C ARG A 67 1.15 -4.21 9.07
N ARG A 68 2.05 -3.47 8.41
CA ARG A 68 3.34 -3.95 7.86
C ARG A 68 3.25 -4.82 6.59
N VAL A 69 2.06 -5.06 6.05
CA VAL A 69 1.93 -5.87 4.83
C VAL A 69 1.82 -4.97 3.60
N TRP A 70 2.84 -5.03 2.75
CA TRP A 70 2.91 -4.34 1.46
C TRP A 70 3.13 -5.38 0.35
N PRO A 71 2.07 -6.06 -0.11
CA PRO A 71 2.19 -7.05 -1.17
C PRO A 71 2.65 -6.36 -2.43
N ARG A 72 3.68 -6.94 -3.04
CA ARG A 72 4.10 -6.58 -4.39
C ARG A 72 3.52 -7.56 -5.40
N GLY A 73 3.33 -7.09 -6.61
CA GLY A 73 2.98 -7.94 -7.73
C GLY A 73 3.31 -7.29 -9.06
N GLU A 74 3.20 -8.07 -10.11
CA GLU A 74 3.40 -7.64 -11.49
C GLU A 74 2.04 -7.48 -12.17
N VAL A 75 1.85 -6.38 -12.89
CA VAL A 75 0.64 -6.15 -13.67
C VAL A 75 0.60 -7.12 -14.86
N THR A 76 -0.41 -7.97 -14.91
CA THR A 76 -0.62 -8.93 -16.01
C THR A 76 -1.60 -8.41 -17.05
N GLU A 77 -2.58 -7.60 -16.63
CA GLU A 77 -3.58 -7.03 -17.52
C GLU A 77 -4.04 -5.65 -17.03
N VAL A 78 -4.40 -4.77 -17.95
CA VAL A 78 -4.91 -3.42 -17.68
C VAL A 78 -6.23 -3.19 -18.40
N HIS A 79 -7.18 -2.58 -17.71
CA HIS A 79 -8.48 -2.21 -18.27
C HIS A 79 -8.64 -0.69 -18.26
N PRO A 80 -8.36 -0.02 -19.39
CA PRO A 80 -8.63 1.40 -19.55
C PRO A 80 -10.14 1.65 -19.72
N GLY A 81 -10.60 2.82 -19.26
CA GLY A 81 -11.95 3.27 -19.58
C GLY A 81 -12.00 4.13 -20.85
N PRO A 82 -13.15 4.75 -21.16
CA PRO A 82 -13.37 5.51 -22.40
C PRO A 82 -12.43 6.71 -22.61
N ASP A 83 -11.89 7.26 -21.52
CA ASP A 83 -10.92 8.35 -21.48
C ASP A 83 -9.46 7.88 -21.61
N GLY A 84 -9.23 6.59 -21.87
CA GLY A 84 -7.91 5.98 -21.96
C GLY A 84 -7.19 5.81 -20.62
N ARG A 85 -7.83 6.12 -19.49
CA ARG A 85 -7.23 5.98 -18.15
C ARG A 85 -7.43 4.58 -17.60
N VAL A 86 -6.34 3.95 -17.13
CA VAL A 86 -6.40 2.63 -16.49
C VAL A 86 -7.09 2.74 -15.13
N ARG A 87 -8.26 2.10 -15.00
CA ARG A 87 -9.04 2.10 -13.75
C ARG A 87 -8.87 0.82 -12.97
N ILE A 88 -8.75 -0.31 -13.67
CA ILE A 88 -8.66 -1.64 -13.09
C ILE A 88 -7.47 -2.36 -13.70
N THR A 89 -6.75 -3.10 -12.87
CA THR A 89 -5.62 -3.94 -13.30
C THR A 89 -5.72 -5.32 -12.66
N GLU A 90 -5.22 -6.32 -13.37
CA GLU A 90 -4.93 -7.64 -12.82
C GLU A 90 -3.46 -7.73 -12.47
N ILE A 91 -3.19 -8.28 -11.28
CA ILE A 91 -1.86 -8.29 -10.68
C ILE A 91 -1.56 -9.71 -10.25
N ARG A 92 -0.43 -10.23 -10.69
CA ARG A 92 0.13 -11.48 -10.18
C ARG A 92 0.94 -11.21 -8.93
N THR A 93 0.47 -11.67 -7.79
CA THR A 93 1.21 -11.67 -6.53
C THR A 93 1.76 -13.07 -6.24
N ALA A 94 2.60 -13.19 -5.21
CA ALA A 94 3.11 -14.49 -4.77
C ALA A 94 2.01 -15.46 -4.32
N THR A 95 0.83 -14.95 -3.94
CA THR A 95 -0.29 -15.74 -3.45
C THR A 95 -1.35 -16.04 -4.52
N GLY A 96 -1.23 -15.46 -5.71
CA GLY A 96 -2.18 -15.66 -6.81
C GLY A 96 -2.48 -14.39 -7.60
N LEU A 97 -3.53 -14.45 -8.41
CA LEU A 97 -3.99 -13.31 -9.21
C LEU A 97 -4.99 -12.48 -8.40
N VAL A 98 -4.80 -11.16 -8.37
CA VAL A 98 -5.71 -10.24 -7.69
C VAL A 98 -6.09 -9.09 -8.60
N ARG A 99 -7.38 -8.73 -8.58
CA ARG A 99 -7.91 -7.59 -9.31
C ARG A 99 -7.99 -6.39 -8.37
N ARG A 100 -7.36 -5.28 -8.74
CA ARG A 100 -7.36 -4.05 -7.93
C ARG A 100 -7.51 -2.81 -8.80
N PRO A 101 -8.14 -1.74 -8.27
CA PRO A 101 -8.19 -0.48 -8.98
C PRO A 101 -6.80 0.17 -8.99
N ALA A 102 -6.45 0.82 -10.10
CA ALA A 102 -5.13 1.46 -10.26
C ALA A 102 -4.83 2.50 -9.17
N SER A 103 -5.87 3.14 -8.60
CA SER A 103 -5.75 4.09 -7.49
C SER A 103 -5.26 3.47 -6.17
N ARG A 104 -5.25 2.14 -6.06
CA ARG A 104 -4.73 1.39 -4.91
C ARG A 104 -3.33 0.85 -5.16
N LEU A 105 -2.69 1.25 -6.25
CA LEU A 105 -1.40 0.71 -6.67
C LEU A 105 -0.37 1.83 -6.78
N ILE A 106 0.86 1.49 -6.44
CA ILE A 106 2.02 2.36 -6.59
C ILE A 106 3.06 1.60 -7.40
N ALA A 107 3.45 2.14 -8.55
CA ALA A 107 4.52 1.58 -9.37
C ALA A 107 5.88 1.77 -8.67
N ILE A 108 6.69 0.72 -8.60
CA ILE A 108 8.04 0.75 -8.01
C ILE A 108 9.15 0.57 -9.05
N THR A 109 8.85 0.01 -10.21
CA THR A 109 9.72 -0.04 -11.38
C THR A 109 8.83 0.08 -12.58
N THR A 110 8.98 1.17 -13.32
CA THR A 110 8.31 1.38 -14.60
C THR A 110 9.27 0.89 -15.68
N THR A 111 8.90 -0.14 -16.42
CA THR A 111 9.66 -0.55 -17.60
C THR A 111 9.29 0.43 -18.72
N ASP A 112 10.28 1.12 -19.30
CA ASP A 112 10.05 2.22 -20.25
C ASP A 112 9.38 1.78 -21.57
#